data_AF-A0AB35Y101-F1
#
_entry.id   AF-A0AB35Y101-F1
#
_cell.length_a   1.000
_cell.length_b   1.000
_cell.length_c   1.000
_cell.angle_alpha   90.00
_cell.angle_beta   90.00
_cell.angle_gamma   90.00
#
_symmetry.space_group_name_H-M   'P 1'
#
loop_
_entity.id
_entity.type
_entity.pdbx_description
1 polymer ?
#
loop_
_entity_poly.entity_id
_entity_poly.type
_entity_poly.pdbx_seq_one_letter_code
_entity_poly.pdbx_strand_id
1 'polypeptide(L)'
;MGKQYSSEKCTEAFRGNQHTAKKSGCVQSEHNQKPMKTCERIAQENHSSASSVRRAEYYAHGVDVADELSPGFRDRFFREELHIPDYLLENLGKAKPEEQAEIFKEIKNYVPKPKKVKPNKVTVKQAEKAASNTIDENYDVPQKFLELYYRLHNAESLMRKSWEVTFDLNPKLLTHPEQVKVLRFALKPHLEFLKTLDEVLSESSGESSKTA
;
A
#
# COMPACT_ATOMS: atom_id res chain seq x y z
N MET A 1 4.12 -16.06 13.53
CA MET A 1 3.13 -15.30 14.33
C MET A 1 1.70 -15.80 14.16
N GLY A 2 1.00 -15.54 13.04
CA GLY A 2 -0.42 -15.88 12.89
C GLY A 2 -0.75 -17.38 13.03
N LYS A 3 -0.02 -18.23 12.30
CA LYS A 3 -0.19 -19.70 12.39
C LYS A 3 0.14 -20.25 13.78
N GLN A 4 1.18 -19.71 14.43
CA GLN A 4 1.55 -20.05 15.81
C GLN A 4 0.42 -19.72 16.80
N TYR A 5 -0.20 -18.54 16.67
CA TYR A 5 -1.32 -18.17 17.53
C TYR A 5 -2.53 -19.08 17.32
N SER A 6 -2.85 -19.43 16.08
CA SER A 6 -3.95 -20.36 15.75
C SER A 6 -3.74 -21.73 16.38
N SER A 7 -2.52 -22.29 16.31
CA SER A 7 -2.19 -23.59 16.91
C SER A 7 -2.22 -23.55 18.44
N GLU A 8 -1.61 -22.53 19.06
CA GLU A 8 -1.49 -22.46 20.52
C GLU A 8 -2.84 -22.16 21.19
N LYS A 9 -3.71 -21.36 20.54
CA LYS A 9 -5.09 -21.12 21.00
C LYS A 9 -5.91 -22.40 21.07
N CYS A 10 -5.76 -23.33 20.11
CA CYS A 10 -6.44 -24.63 20.17
C CYS A 10 -5.96 -25.48 21.35
N THR A 11 -4.66 -25.47 21.65
CA THR A 11 -4.11 -26.21 22.79
C THR A 11 -4.55 -25.65 24.13
N GLU A 12 -4.75 -24.33 24.23
CA GLU A 12 -5.23 -23.68 25.45
C GLU A 12 -6.73 -23.92 25.70
N ALA A 13 -7.53 -24.11 24.64
CA ALA A 13 -8.93 -24.53 24.76
C ALA A 13 -9.06 -25.99 25.20
N PHE A 14 -8.09 -26.85 24.86
CA PHE A 14 -7.99 -28.24 25.31
C PHE A 14 -7.30 -28.33 26.69
N ARG A 15 -7.83 -27.63 27.70
CA ARG A 15 -7.45 -27.82 29.10
C ARG A 15 -8.20 -29.03 29.67
N GLY A 16 -7.72 -30.23 29.35
CA GLY A 16 -8.18 -31.47 29.99
C GLY A 16 -8.14 -31.38 31.53
N ASN A 17 -9.03 -32.15 32.18
CA ASN A 17 -9.13 -32.46 33.63
C ASN A 17 -8.76 -31.39 34.68
N GLN A 18 -8.82 -30.08 34.39
CA GLN A 18 -8.53 -29.03 35.39
C GLN A 18 -9.48 -29.04 36.60
N HIS A 19 -10.60 -29.77 36.52
CA HIS A 19 -11.46 -30.06 37.67
C HIS A 19 -10.98 -31.20 38.58
N THR A 20 -9.80 -31.79 38.34
CA THR A 20 -9.22 -32.87 39.18
C THR A 20 -7.94 -32.49 39.92
N ALA A 21 -7.45 -31.25 39.79
CA ALA A 21 -6.32 -30.78 40.58
C ALA A 21 -6.77 -30.48 42.03
N LYS A 22 -6.51 -31.43 42.93
CA LYS A 22 -6.71 -31.33 44.38
C LYS A 22 -6.09 -30.05 44.94
N LYS A 23 -6.82 -29.41 45.85
CA LYS A 23 -6.37 -28.33 46.74
C LYS A 23 -4.98 -28.60 47.31
N SER A 24 -4.05 -27.66 47.16
CA SER A 24 -2.92 -27.50 48.09
C SER A 24 -2.62 -26.02 48.31
N GLY A 25 -2.69 -25.59 49.57
CA GLY A 25 -1.89 -24.48 50.12
C GLY A 25 -2.25 -23.07 49.65
N CYS A 26 -3.21 -22.45 50.31
CA CYS A 26 -3.44 -21.01 50.29
C CYS A 26 -2.22 -20.26 50.88
N VAL A 27 -1.53 -19.45 50.09
CA VAL A 27 -0.63 -18.38 50.58
C VAL A 27 -1.18 -17.06 50.04
N GLN A 28 -1.81 -16.29 50.92
CA GLN A 28 -2.45 -15.01 50.61
C GLN A 28 -1.41 -13.88 50.67
N SER A 29 -0.53 -13.74 49.68
CA SER A 29 0.23 -12.48 49.43
C SER A 29 1.03 -12.43 48.13
N GLU A 30 0.70 -13.24 47.12
CA GLU A 30 1.25 -13.03 45.79
C GLU A 30 0.22 -12.30 44.94
N HIS A 31 0.65 -11.21 44.29
CA HIS A 31 -0.12 -10.60 43.21
C HIS A 31 -0.31 -11.70 42.17
N ASN A 32 -1.49 -12.34 42.17
CA ASN A 32 -1.85 -13.37 41.20
C ASN A 32 -1.60 -12.79 39.81
N GLN A 33 -0.45 -13.11 39.23
CA GLN A 33 -0.18 -12.79 37.84
C GLN A 33 -1.25 -13.55 37.08
N LYS A 34 -2.25 -12.82 36.58
CA LYS A 34 -3.28 -13.41 35.73
C LYS A 34 -2.53 -14.20 34.66
N PRO A 35 -2.84 -15.48 34.44
CA PRO A 35 -2.18 -16.26 33.41
C PRO A 35 -2.30 -15.49 32.11
N MET A 36 -1.15 -15.11 31.55
CA MET A 36 -1.07 -14.25 30.38
C MET A 36 -1.70 -14.96 29.19
N LYS A 37 -2.55 -14.27 28.43
CA LYS A 37 -3.24 -14.90 27.30
C LYS A 37 -2.22 -15.28 26.23
N THR A 38 -2.47 -16.37 25.49
CA THR A 38 -1.58 -16.80 24.39
C THR A 38 -1.24 -15.68 23.41
N CYS A 39 -2.20 -14.82 23.05
CA CYS A 39 -1.93 -13.66 22.17
C CYS A 39 -0.99 -12.62 22.80
N GLU A 40 -1.04 -12.42 24.12
CA GLU A 40 -0.20 -11.47 24.84
C GLU A 40 1.23 -12.01 24.94
N ARG A 41 1.40 -13.32 25.16
CA ARG A 41 2.70 -13.99 25.14
C ARG A 41 3.39 -13.89 23.79
N ILE A 42 2.72 -14.31 22.71
CA ILE A 42 3.27 -14.21 21.36
C ILE A 42 3.56 -12.75 21.00
N ALA A 43 2.72 -11.82 21.43
CA ALA A 43 2.95 -10.40 21.19
C ALA A 43 4.23 -9.91 21.87
N GLN A 44 4.48 -10.28 23.13
CA GLN A 44 5.70 -9.92 23.85
C GLN A 44 6.95 -10.53 23.20
N GLU A 45 6.89 -11.81 22.80
CA GLU A 45 7.99 -12.52 22.12
C GLU A 45 8.38 -11.87 20.78
N ASN A 46 7.40 -11.30 20.07
CA ASN A 46 7.60 -10.69 18.75
C ASN A 46 7.67 -9.16 18.80
N HIS A 47 7.78 -8.55 19.99
CA HIS A 47 7.75 -7.10 20.17
C HIS A 47 6.56 -6.42 19.46
N SER A 48 5.39 -7.06 19.51
CA SER A 48 4.17 -6.65 18.82
C SER A 48 3.00 -6.45 19.80
N SER A 49 1.80 -6.23 19.27
CA SER A 49 0.57 -6.12 20.07
C SER A 49 -0.30 -7.37 19.94
N ALA A 50 -1.07 -7.71 20.97
CA ALA A 50 -2.02 -8.82 20.91
C ALA A 50 -3.03 -8.67 19.75
N SER A 51 -3.38 -7.42 19.39
CA SER A 51 -4.23 -7.11 18.24
C SER A 51 -3.56 -7.44 16.91
N SER A 52 -2.25 -7.23 16.80
CA SER A 52 -1.46 -7.59 15.63
C SER A 52 -1.38 -9.12 15.47
N VAL A 53 -1.19 -9.84 16.58
CA VAL A 53 -1.17 -11.30 16.59
C VAL A 53 -2.50 -11.88 16.10
N ARG A 54 -3.63 -11.34 16.57
CA ARG A 54 -4.97 -11.74 16.09
C ARG A 54 -5.20 -11.42 14.61
N ARG A 55 -4.76 -10.25 14.14
CA ARG A 55 -4.83 -9.91 12.70
C ARG A 55 -3.99 -10.86 11.85
N ALA A 56 -2.80 -11.21 12.32
CA ALA A 56 -1.92 -12.15 11.63
C ALA A 56 -2.53 -13.56 11.52
N GLU A 57 -3.34 -14.00 12.49
CA GLU A 57 -4.11 -15.25 12.40
C GLU A 57 -5.12 -15.19 11.24
N TYR A 58 -5.96 -14.15 11.20
CA TYR A 58 -6.95 -14.00 10.12
C TYR A 58 -6.31 -13.84 8.75
N TYR A 59 -5.21 -13.08 8.66
CA TYR A 59 -4.45 -12.94 7.43
C TYR A 59 -3.90 -14.29 6.95
N ALA A 60 -3.24 -15.05 7.83
CA ALA A 60 -2.71 -16.36 7.48
C ALA A 60 -3.81 -17.33 7.03
N HIS A 61 -4.95 -17.33 7.72
CA HIS A 61 -6.11 -18.13 7.34
C HIS A 61 -6.70 -17.69 6.00
N GLY A 62 -6.81 -16.39 5.75
CA GLY A 62 -7.30 -15.86 4.48
C GLY A 62 -6.41 -16.24 3.29
N VAL A 63 -5.09 -16.25 3.46
CA VAL A 63 -4.17 -16.76 2.44
C VAL A 63 -4.36 -18.25 2.19
N ASP A 64 -4.57 -19.05 3.24
CA ASP A 64 -4.86 -20.48 3.11
C ASP A 64 -6.18 -20.70 2.34
N VAL A 65 -7.26 -20.01 2.70
CA VAL A 65 -8.58 -20.08 2.03
C VAL A 65 -8.49 -19.63 0.56
N ALA A 66 -7.76 -18.54 0.28
CA ALA A 66 -7.58 -18.06 -1.08
C ALA A 66 -6.87 -19.08 -1.98
N ASP A 67 -5.93 -19.85 -1.42
CA ASP A 67 -5.20 -20.91 -2.10
C ASP A 67 -6.06 -22.17 -2.30
N GLU A 68 -6.96 -22.48 -1.36
CA GLU A 68 -7.97 -23.52 -1.54
C GLU A 68 -8.96 -23.18 -2.66
N LEU A 69 -9.40 -21.92 -2.73
CA LEU A 69 -10.34 -21.44 -3.76
C LEU A 69 -9.68 -21.25 -5.14
N SER A 70 -8.39 -20.93 -5.17
CA SER A 70 -7.58 -20.90 -6.40
C SER A 70 -6.20 -21.47 -6.11
N PRO A 71 -5.96 -22.74 -6.44
CA PRO A 71 -4.65 -23.37 -6.26
C PRO A 71 -3.52 -22.55 -6.87
N GLY A 72 -2.45 -22.32 -6.11
CA GLY A 72 -1.32 -21.49 -6.51
C GLY A 72 -1.55 -19.99 -6.32
N PHE A 73 -2.63 -19.58 -5.64
CA PHE A 73 -2.81 -18.18 -5.22
C PHE A 73 -1.67 -17.74 -4.31
N ARG A 74 -1.31 -18.58 -3.33
CA ARG A 74 -0.28 -18.26 -2.33
C ARG A 74 1.06 -17.96 -2.98
N ASP A 75 1.48 -18.81 -3.91
CA ASP A 75 2.76 -18.66 -4.60
C ASP A 75 2.81 -17.40 -5.45
N ARG A 76 1.73 -17.12 -6.22
CA ARG A 76 1.63 -15.90 -7.03
C ARG A 76 1.59 -14.63 -6.18
N PHE A 77 0.92 -14.68 -5.02
CA PHE A 77 0.89 -13.57 -4.07
C PHE A 77 2.28 -13.27 -3.49
N PHE A 78 3.04 -14.29 -3.05
CA PHE A 78 4.39 -14.08 -2.52
C PHE A 78 5.44 -13.76 -3.59
N ARG A 79 5.19 -14.09 -4.86
CA ARG A 79 5.99 -13.66 -6.02
C ARG A 79 5.69 -12.22 -6.46
N GLU A 80 4.84 -11.51 -5.72
CA GLU A 80 4.39 -10.13 -6.03
C GLU A 80 3.63 -10.02 -7.37
N GLU A 81 3.15 -11.14 -7.94
CA GLU A 81 2.32 -11.13 -9.16
C GLU A 81 0.90 -10.62 -8.88
N LEU A 82 0.43 -10.79 -7.62
CA LEU A 82 -0.88 -10.37 -7.16
C LEU A 82 -0.74 -9.31 -6.06
N HIS A 83 -1.09 -8.05 -6.37
CA HIS A 83 -1.05 -6.96 -5.40
C HIS A 83 -2.39 -6.81 -4.65
N ILE A 84 -2.72 -7.80 -3.82
CA ILE A 84 -3.93 -7.80 -2.99
C ILE A 84 -3.65 -7.14 -1.63
N PRO A 85 -4.48 -6.20 -1.16
CA PRO A 85 -4.28 -5.57 0.14
C PRO A 85 -4.61 -6.53 1.30
N ASP A 86 -3.82 -6.44 2.37
CA ASP A 86 -3.91 -7.31 3.55
C ASP A 86 -5.31 -7.36 4.17
N TYR A 87 -6.06 -6.24 4.15
CA TYR A 87 -7.40 -6.19 4.74
C TYR A 87 -8.42 -7.10 4.02
N LEU A 88 -8.26 -7.33 2.70
CA LEU A 88 -9.13 -8.25 1.96
C LEU A 88 -8.85 -9.70 2.36
N LEU A 89 -7.57 -10.05 2.53
CA LEU A 89 -7.17 -11.37 3.01
C LEU A 89 -7.60 -11.58 4.47
N GLU A 90 -7.44 -10.56 5.33
CA GLU A 90 -7.96 -10.61 6.69
C GLU A 90 -9.49 -10.81 6.72
N ASN A 91 -10.24 -10.13 5.85
CA ASN A 91 -11.69 -10.28 5.79
C ASN A 91 -12.07 -11.67 5.30
N LEU A 92 -11.36 -12.20 4.30
CA LEU A 92 -11.56 -13.57 3.81
C LEU A 92 -11.36 -14.61 4.92
N GLY A 93 -10.31 -14.46 5.72
CA GLY A 93 -10.06 -15.34 6.88
C GLY A 93 -11.00 -15.13 8.07
N LYS A 94 -11.73 -14.01 8.15
CA LYS A 94 -12.76 -13.79 9.18
C LYS A 94 -14.13 -14.32 8.77
N ALA A 95 -14.38 -14.36 7.47
CA ALA A 95 -15.68 -14.66 6.90
C ALA A 95 -16.06 -16.13 7.02
N LYS A 96 -17.38 -16.39 7.07
CA LYS A 96 -17.94 -17.75 7.00
C LYS A 96 -17.81 -18.30 5.57
N PRO A 97 -17.87 -19.63 5.36
CA PRO A 97 -17.74 -20.22 4.02
C PRO A 97 -18.67 -19.63 2.95
N GLU A 98 -19.89 -19.24 3.33
CA GLU A 98 -20.86 -18.60 2.43
C GLU A 98 -20.39 -17.21 1.93
N GLU A 99 -19.81 -16.42 2.82
CA GLU A 99 -19.30 -15.06 2.55
C GLU A 99 -17.91 -15.08 1.89
N GLN A 100 -17.12 -16.14 2.13
CA GLN A 100 -15.78 -16.30 1.57
C GLN A 100 -15.79 -16.26 0.04
N ALA A 101 -16.79 -16.88 -0.60
CA ALA A 101 -16.89 -16.87 -2.06
C ALA A 101 -17.15 -15.46 -2.64
N GLU A 102 -17.91 -14.62 -1.94
CA GLU A 102 -18.19 -13.25 -2.35
C GLU A 102 -16.95 -12.36 -2.19
N ILE A 103 -16.28 -12.44 -1.05
CA ILE A 103 -15.02 -11.73 -0.79
C ILE A 103 -13.94 -12.18 -1.77
N PHE A 104 -13.89 -13.48 -2.09
CA PHE A 104 -12.93 -14.00 -3.05
C PHE A 104 -13.20 -13.51 -4.49
N LYS A 105 -14.46 -13.30 -4.87
CA LYS A 105 -14.79 -12.60 -6.13
C LYS A 105 -14.27 -11.17 -6.13
N GLU A 106 -14.38 -10.45 -5.01
CA GLU A 106 -13.79 -9.12 -4.88
C GLU A 106 -12.26 -9.17 -5.03
N ILE A 107 -11.60 -10.15 -4.42
CA ILE A 107 -10.14 -10.35 -4.53
C ILE A 107 -9.72 -10.63 -5.98
N LYS A 108 -10.45 -11.51 -6.70
CA LYS A 108 -10.14 -11.83 -8.11
C LYS A 108 -10.30 -10.63 -9.05
N ASN A 109 -11.29 -9.78 -8.76
CA ASN A 109 -11.57 -8.58 -9.53
C ASN A 109 -10.84 -7.34 -8.97
N TYR A 110 -9.98 -7.51 -7.97
CA TYR A 110 -9.27 -6.41 -7.36
C TYR A 110 -8.27 -5.84 -8.36
N VAL A 111 -8.62 -4.67 -8.91
CA VAL A 111 -7.66 -3.83 -9.60
C VAL A 111 -7.00 -2.96 -8.54
N PRO A 112 -5.66 -2.97 -8.42
CA PRO A 112 -4.95 -2.08 -7.53
C PRO A 112 -5.41 -0.65 -7.80
N LYS A 113 -6.18 -0.08 -6.87
CA LYS A 113 -6.54 1.33 -6.97
C LYS A 113 -5.20 2.07 -6.99
N PRO A 114 -4.92 2.93 -7.98
CA PRO A 114 -3.74 3.75 -7.94
C PRO A 114 -3.76 4.42 -6.57
N LYS A 115 -2.70 4.21 -5.78
CA LYS A 115 -2.57 4.85 -4.46
C LYS A 115 -2.96 6.29 -4.71
N LYS A 116 -4.09 6.76 -4.14
CA LYS A 116 -4.39 8.19 -4.14
C LYS A 116 -3.21 8.76 -3.38
N VAL A 117 -2.23 9.26 -4.13
CA VAL A 117 -1.21 10.14 -3.62
C VAL A 117 -2.07 11.26 -3.06
N LYS A 118 -2.25 11.27 -1.73
CA LYS A 118 -2.81 12.45 -1.08
C LYS A 118 -1.99 13.58 -1.65
N PRO A 119 -2.60 14.64 -2.23
CA PRO A 119 -1.82 15.76 -2.71
C PRO A 119 -0.93 16.15 -1.53
N ASN A 120 0.38 15.96 -1.67
CA ASN A 120 1.31 16.36 -0.65
C ASN A 120 1.01 17.85 -0.46
N LYS A 121 0.55 18.24 0.73
CA LYS A 121 0.63 19.63 1.15
C LYS A 121 2.12 19.90 1.27
N VAL A 122 2.75 20.28 0.16
CA VAL A 122 4.15 20.68 0.14
C VAL A 122 4.21 21.94 1.00
N THR A 123 4.81 21.81 2.17
CA THR A 123 5.07 22.97 3.02
C THR A 123 6.28 23.71 2.48
N VAL A 124 6.36 25.03 2.70
CA VAL A 124 7.49 25.88 2.26
C VAL A 124 8.86 25.29 2.67
N LYS A 125 8.92 24.61 3.82
CA LYS A 125 10.14 23.91 4.30
C LYS A 125 10.53 22.67 3.47
N GLN A 126 9.57 21.96 2.88
CA GLN A 126 9.86 20.85 1.96
C GLN A 126 10.26 21.35 0.57
N ALA A 127 9.71 22.49 0.15
CA ALA A 127 10.13 23.22 -1.03
C ALA A 127 11.60 23.69 -0.93
N GLU A 128 11.99 24.32 0.19
CA GLU A 128 13.37 24.75 0.43
C GLU A 128 14.39 23.60 0.42
N LYS A 129 14.00 22.42 0.93
CA LYS A 129 14.88 21.22 0.94
C LYS A 129 14.99 20.54 -0.43
N ALA A 130 14.02 20.74 -1.33
CA ALA A 130 14.10 20.27 -2.71
C ALA A 130 14.89 21.25 -3.60
N ALA A 131 14.92 22.54 -3.25
CA ALA A 131 15.70 23.58 -3.93
C ALA A 131 17.19 23.28 -3.96
N SER A 132 17.71 22.72 -2.86
CA SER A 132 19.13 22.40 -2.74
C SER A 132 19.58 21.25 -3.64
N ASN A 133 18.65 20.46 -4.22
CA ASN A 133 19.01 19.21 -4.89
C ASN A 133 18.77 19.21 -6.40
N THR A 134 17.99 20.16 -6.97
CA THR A 134 17.61 20.09 -8.40
C THR A 134 17.30 21.45 -9.06
N ILE A 135 17.92 22.56 -8.64
CA ILE A 135 17.80 23.81 -9.42
C ILE A 135 18.91 23.84 -10.46
N ASP A 136 18.50 23.69 -11.72
CA ASP A 136 19.28 24.10 -12.90
C ASP A 136 19.67 25.57 -12.72
N GLU A 137 20.97 25.88 -12.80
CA GLU A 137 21.63 27.09 -12.25
C GLU A 137 21.17 28.44 -12.85
N ASN A 138 20.10 28.49 -13.66
CA ASN A 138 19.85 29.63 -14.56
C ASN A 138 18.51 30.38 -14.36
N TYR A 139 17.67 30.02 -13.36
CA TYR A 139 16.47 30.81 -13.03
C TYR A 139 16.15 30.78 -11.54
N ASP A 140 16.33 31.92 -10.87
CA ASP A 140 15.96 32.10 -9.46
C ASP A 140 14.45 32.33 -9.33
N VAL A 141 13.73 31.30 -8.88
CA VAL A 141 12.28 31.36 -8.70
C VAL A 141 11.96 32.26 -7.51
N PRO A 142 11.24 33.38 -7.70
CA PRO A 142 10.90 34.28 -6.59
C PRO A 142 10.19 33.54 -5.46
N GLN A 143 10.56 33.81 -4.20
CA GLN A 143 10.07 33.07 -3.03
C GLN A 143 8.53 32.99 -2.94
N LYS A 144 7.82 34.02 -3.41
CA LYS A 144 6.35 34.05 -3.49
C LYS A 144 5.73 33.01 -4.43
N PHE A 145 6.47 32.54 -5.43
CA PHE A 145 6.03 31.54 -6.41
C PHE A 145 6.65 30.17 -6.19
N LEU A 146 7.51 30.03 -5.18
CA LEU A 146 8.22 28.80 -4.87
C LEU A 146 7.26 27.62 -4.67
N GLU A 147 6.18 27.82 -3.92
CA GLU A 147 5.17 26.79 -3.70
C GLU A 147 4.50 26.33 -4.99
N LEU A 148 4.18 27.27 -5.89
CA LEU A 148 3.59 26.97 -7.20
C LEU A 148 4.57 26.18 -8.07
N TYR A 149 5.82 26.63 -8.15
CA TYR A 149 6.89 25.94 -8.87
C TYR A 149 7.05 24.51 -8.38
N TYR A 150 7.12 24.29 -7.05
CA TYR A 150 7.25 22.93 -6.52
C TYR A 150 6.05 22.05 -6.76
N ARG A 151 4.83 22.60 -6.75
CA ARG A 151 3.64 21.81 -7.10
C ARG A 151 3.74 21.31 -8.55
N LEU A 152 4.15 22.17 -9.47
CA LEU A 152 4.32 21.82 -10.89
C LEU A 152 5.49 20.84 -11.08
N HIS A 153 6.65 21.11 -10.49
CA HIS A 153 7.83 20.24 -10.57
C HIS A 153 7.54 18.85 -9.97
N ASN A 154 6.83 18.78 -8.83
CA ASN A 154 6.44 17.49 -8.26
C ASN A 154 5.48 16.73 -9.18
N ALA A 155 4.55 17.42 -9.86
CA ALA A 155 3.65 16.77 -10.81
C ALA A 155 4.42 16.17 -12.00
N GLU A 156 5.39 16.91 -12.56
CA GLU A 156 6.28 16.42 -13.63
C GLU A 156 7.12 15.22 -13.15
N SER A 157 7.76 15.35 -11.98
CA SER A 157 8.59 14.29 -11.41
C SER A 157 7.79 13.01 -11.15
N LEU A 158 6.56 13.13 -10.62
CA LEU A 158 5.68 11.98 -10.37
C LEU A 158 5.23 11.32 -11.67
N MET A 159 4.90 12.11 -12.69
CA MET A 159 4.59 11.57 -14.01
C MET A 159 5.79 10.79 -14.54
N ARG A 160 6.98 11.39 -14.59
CA ARG A 160 8.21 10.75 -15.09
C ARG A 160 8.49 9.42 -14.39
N LYS A 161 8.48 9.40 -13.05
CA LYS A 161 8.70 8.18 -12.25
C LYS A 161 7.67 7.09 -12.55
N SER A 162 6.41 7.46 -12.74
CA SER A 162 5.36 6.49 -13.10
C SER A 162 5.62 5.84 -14.46
N TRP A 163 6.13 6.61 -15.42
CA TRP A 163 6.48 6.10 -16.75
C TRP A 163 7.76 5.26 -16.74
N GLU A 164 8.79 5.65 -15.97
CA GLU A 164 10.02 4.87 -15.77
C GLU A 164 9.71 3.45 -15.28
N VAL A 165 8.92 3.32 -14.21
CA VAL A 165 8.48 2.01 -13.69
C VAL A 165 7.72 1.21 -14.75
N THR A 166 6.89 1.88 -15.56
CA THR A 166 6.12 1.21 -16.62
C THR A 166 7.05 0.66 -17.71
N PHE A 167 8.10 1.39 -18.08
CA PHE A 167 9.09 0.95 -19.05
C PHE A 167 9.98 -0.17 -18.50
N ASP A 168 10.36 -0.10 -17.23
CA ASP A 168 11.16 -1.15 -16.57
C ASP A 168 10.42 -2.49 -16.53
N LEU A 169 9.12 -2.46 -16.23
CA LEU A 169 8.26 -3.64 -16.23
C LEU A 169 7.94 -4.16 -17.65
N ASN A 170 8.05 -3.29 -18.67
CA ASN A 170 7.67 -3.60 -20.05
C ASN A 170 8.76 -3.17 -21.04
N PRO A 171 9.93 -3.83 -21.07
CA PRO A 171 11.06 -3.41 -21.92
C PRO A 171 10.76 -3.50 -23.42
N LYS A 172 9.76 -4.31 -23.82
CA LYS A 172 9.29 -4.42 -25.20
C LYS A 172 8.46 -3.22 -25.67
N LEU A 173 8.01 -2.34 -24.75
CA LEU A 173 7.13 -1.22 -25.07
C LEU A 173 7.79 -0.20 -26.01
N LEU A 174 9.13 -0.13 -26.00
CA LEU A 174 9.94 0.75 -26.85
C LEU A 174 10.46 0.08 -28.13
N THR A 175 10.35 -1.25 -28.24
CA THR A 175 11.01 -2.01 -29.33
C THR A 175 10.02 -2.79 -30.19
N HIS A 176 8.89 -3.25 -29.64
CA HIS A 176 7.90 -4.04 -30.37
C HIS A 176 6.91 -3.15 -31.13
N PRO A 177 6.68 -3.35 -32.44
CA PRO A 177 5.92 -2.42 -33.29
C PRO A 177 4.48 -2.18 -32.81
N GLU A 178 3.76 -3.22 -32.41
CA GLU A 178 2.39 -3.05 -31.86
C GLU A 178 2.37 -2.37 -30.49
N GLN A 179 3.40 -2.59 -29.66
CA GLN A 179 3.46 -1.98 -28.34
C GLN A 179 3.85 -0.51 -28.44
N VAL A 180 4.72 -0.16 -29.40
CA VAL A 180 5.04 1.22 -29.74
C VAL A 180 3.80 1.98 -30.22
N LYS A 181 2.89 1.33 -30.97
CA LYS A 181 1.59 1.94 -31.34
C LYS A 181 0.73 2.24 -30.11
N VAL A 182 0.63 1.29 -29.18
CA VAL A 182 -0.09 1.47 -27.90
C VAL A 182 0.52 2.64 -27.10
N LEU A 183 1.85 2.68 -27.00
CA LEU A 183 2.57 3.77 -26.33
C LEU A 183 2.28 5.13 -26.98
N ARG A 184 2.35 5.22 -28.30
CA ARG A 184 2.03 6.45 -29.05
C ARG A 184 0.59 6.89 -28.82
N PHE A 185 -0.35 5.95 -28.80
CA PHE A 185 -1.75 6.24 -28.52
C PHE A 185 -1.94 6.79 -27.10
N ALA A 186 -1.29 6.17 -26.11
CA ALA A 186 -1.33 6.62 -24.72
C ALA A 186 -0.68 7.99 -24.50
N LEU A 187 0.40 8.32 -25.23
CA LEU A 187 1.09 9.61 -25.12
C LEU A 187 0.38 10.76 -25.83
N LYS A 188 -0.46 10.47 -26.84
CA LYS A 188 -1.11 11.49 -27.67
C LYS A 188 -1.86 12.57 -26.84
N PRO A 189 -2.72 12.24 -25.86
CA PRO A 189 -3.42 13.25 -25.07
C PRO A 189 -2.48 14.13 -24.23
N HIS A 190 -1.38 13.56 -23.73
CA HIS A 190 -0.39 14.32 -22.96
C HIS A 190 0.35 15.33 -23.83
N LEU A 191 0.71 14.93 -25.06
CA LEU A 191 1.33 15.85 -26.02
C LEU A 191 0.37 16.94 -26.47
N GLU A 192 -0.90 16.62 -26.69
CA GLU A 192 -1.94 17.62 -27.01
C GLU A 192 -2.11 18.61 -25.86
N PHE A 193 -2.20 18.13 -24.62
CA PHE A 193 -2.29 19.00 -23.44
C PHE A 193 -1.09 19.96 -23.34
N LEU A 194 0.14 19.46 -23.51
CA LEU A 194 1.34 20.31 -23.45
C LEU A 194 1.35 21.36 -24.58
N LYS A 195 0.91 21.00 -25.78
CA LYS A 195 0.75 21.97 -26.89
C LYS A 195 -0.28 23.05 -26.57
N THR A 196 -1.44 22.66 -26.04
CA THR A 196 -2.47 23.64 -25.66
C THR A 196 -1.98 24.58 -24.55
N LEU A 197 -1.18 24.08 -23.60
CA LEU A 197 -0.56 24.92 -22.59
C LEU A 197 0.42 25.92 -23.20
N ASP A 198 1.26 25.48 -24.13
CA ASP A 198 2.23 26.33 -24.81
C ASP A 198 1.55 27.45 -25.63
N GLU A 199 0.44 27.12 -26.29
CA GLU A 199 -0.41 28.09 -27.01
C GLU A 199 -0.99 29.14 -26.05
N VAL A 200 -1.59 28.71 -24.94
CA VAL A 200 -2.16 29.64 -23.92
C VAL A 200 -1.08 30.54 -23.31
N LEU A 201 0.10 29.98 -23.03
CA LEU A 201 1.24 30.74 -22.51
C LEU A 201 1.72 31.77 -23.54
N SER A 202 1.77 31.39 -24.81
CA SER A 202 2.14 32.27 -25.92
C SER A 202 1.13 33.42 -26.10
N GLU A 203 -0.17 33.13 -26.06
CA GLU A 203 -1.24 34.13 -26.15
C GLU A 203 -1.19 35.14 -24.99
N SER A 204 -0.97 34.65 -23.76
CA SER A 204 -0.87 35.51 -22.58
C SER A 204 0.33 36.47 -22.61
N SER A 205 1.40 36.09 -23.31
CA SER A 205 2.57 36.95 -23.53
C SER A 205 2.35 37.99 -24.63
N GLY A 206 1.47 37.71 -25.59
CA GLY A 206 1.13 38.59 -26.71
C GLY A 206 0.13 39.69 -26.35
N GLU A 207 -0.81 39.45 -25.44
CA GLU A 207 -1.80 40.46 -25.00
C GLU A 207 -1.19 41.56 -24.13
N SER A 208 -0.09 41.30 -23.44
CA SER A 208 0.67 42.30 -22.68
C SER A 208 1.23 43.45 -23.55
N SER A 209 1.28 43.28 -24.88
CA SER A 209 1.90 44.25 -25.79
C SER A 209 0.91 45.17 -26.52
N LYS A 210 -0.41 45.04 -26.29
CA LYS A 210 -1.44 45.83 -27.00
C LYS A 210 -2.16 46.90 -26.18
N THR A 211 -1.77 47.10 -24.94
CA THR A 211 -2.23 48.23 -24.12
C THR A 211 -1.03 49.01 -23.60
N ALA A 212 -0.42 49.79 -24.48
CA ALA A 212 0.44 50.93 -24.17
C ALA A 212 0.03 52.10 -25.06
#